data_AF-A0A7R9HCQ6-F1
#
_entry.id   AF-A0A7R9HCQ6-F1
#
_cell.length_a   1.000
_cell.length_b   1.000
_cell.length_c   1.000
_cell.angle_alpha   90.00
_cell.angle_beta   90.00
_cell.angle_gamma   90.00
#
_symmetry.space_group_name_H-M   'P 1'
#
loop_
_entity.id
_entity.type
_entity.pdbx_description
1 polymer ?
#
loop_
_entity_poly.entity_id
_entity_poly.type
_entity_poly.pdbx_seq_one_letter_code
_entity_poly.pdbx_strand_id
1 'polypeptide(L)'
;MNINIKNLVHAFSKLPSLGPSSSRRLVIHLLQNKEKVMLPLVSLIKELADLIVECEICGNLDTKSPCSICTNPKRDTKLLCVVEELGDLWAFEKGNIYSGLYHVLGGRLSAINGIGPKELNLDTILERVTKSKVEEIIIAINPTLEGQVTAQYIIELLKNLDVKISRLACGIPMGGEIDYLDEGTLKAALTSRQEYDHSLFANNFVSTKSNKINMRTGPGFHYPVKWIYTCKNLPLKVIEEFESWKKVCDIDEDCGWIKGNLLSDKHHAMIKEDTYGYQKQSVDSKITMKIDKSGNIAPHAITPKPPAFEIAETKFLSETQLIAPPIIANSLPRKSVPFFQRLLNI
;
A
#
# COMPACT_ATOMS: atom_id res chain seq x y z
N MET A 1 32.26 21.06 35.82
CA MET A 1 32.12 20.38 34.52
C MET A 1 31.49 21.37 33.55
N ASN A 2 32.30 22.03 32.69
CA ASN A 2 31.77 23.00 31.73
C ASN A 2 31.14 22.26 30.54
N ILE A 3 29.81 22.09 30.56
CA ILE A 3 29.07 21.60 29.40
C ILE A 3 29.21 22.63 28.29
N ASN A 4 29.98 22.29 27.27
CA ASN A 4 30.14 23.11 26.08
C ASN A 4 29.02 22.79 25.10
N ILE A 5 28.43 23.81 24.49
CA ILE A 5 27.44 23.68 23.41
C ILE A 5 27.96 22.75 22.30
N LYS A 6 29.28 22.77 22.03
CA LYS A 6 29.93 21.86 21.08
C LYS A 6 29.76 20.37 21.43
N ASN A 7 29.78 20.02 22.72
CA ASN A 7 29.61 18.63 23.16
C ASN A 7 28.19 18.15 22.92
N LEU A 8 27.19 19.00 23.15
CA LEU A 8 25.80 18.68 22.89
C LEU A 8 25.55 18.50 21.38
N VAL A 9 26.09 19.39 20.55
CA VAL A 9 26.03 19.24 19.08
C VAL A 9 26.68 17.94 18.63
N HIS A 10 27.83 17.58 19.20
CA HIS A 10 28.49 16.32 18.88
C HIS A 10 27.67 15.10 19.31
N ALA A 11 27.03 15.15 20.49
CA ALA A 11 26.16 14.08 20.96
C ALA A 11 24.97 13.85 20.03
N PHE A 12 24.27 14.92 19.62
CA PHE A 12 23.18 14.82 18.65
C PHE A 12 23.65 14.31 17.27
N SER A 13 24.88 14.63 16.87
CA SER A 13 25.42 14.17 15.58
C SER A 13 25.72 12.66 15.52
N LYS A 14 25.68 11.96 16.65
CA LYS A 14 25.82 10.50 16.71
C LYS A 14 24.48 9.77 16.46
N LEU A 15 23.36 10.48 16.49
CA LEU A 15 22.05 9.88 16.22
C LEU A 15 21.89 9.62 14.72
N PRO A 16 21.16 8.56 14.32
CA PRO A 16 20.89 8.29 12.93
C PRO A 16 20.18 9.49 12.26
N SER A 17 20.54 9.76 11.00
CA SER A 17 19.97 10.84 10.18
C SER A 17 20.27 12.28 10.63
N LEU A 18 21.04 12.50 11.71
CA LEU A 18 21.44 13.83 12.17
C LEU A 18 22.92 14.13 11.90
N GLY A 19 23.21 14.83 10.80
CA GLY A 19 24.55 15.35 10.53
C GLY A 19 24.96 16.52 11.45
N PRO A 20 26.23 16.94 11.43
CA PRO A 20 26.73 18.05 12.27
C PRO A 20 25.96 19.36 12.09
N SER A 21 25.63 19.73 10.84
CA SER A 21 24.88 20.95 10.51
C SER A 21 23.42 20.88 10.97
N SER A 22 22.79 19.70 10.88
CA SER A 22 21.42 19.51 11.37
C SER A 22 21.37 19.57 12.89
N SER A 23 22.29 18.88 13.55
CA SER A 23 22.44 18.86 15.01
C SER A 23 22.68 20.25 15.59
N ARG A 24 23.51 21.08 14.94
CA ARG A 24 23.72 22.47 15.35
C ARG A 24 22.44 23.29 15.30
N ARG A 25 21.65 23.17 14.24
CA ARG A 25 20.35 23.87 14.11
C ARG A 25 19.39 23.45 15.21
N LEU A 26 19.29 22.15 15.48
CA LEU A 26 18.45 21.60 16.54
C LEU A 26 18.87 22.13 17.92
N VAL A 27 20.17 22.10 18.25
CA VAL A 27 20.67 22.62 19.53
C VAL A 27 20.40 24.12 19.68
N ILE A 28 20.59 24.92 18.63
CA ILE A 28 20.25 26.36 18.67
C ILE A 28 18.76 26.55 18.95
N HIS A 29 17.89 25.77 18.31
CA HIS A 29 16.45 25.84 18.54
C HIS A 29 16.07 25.48 19.98
N LEU A 30 16.69 24.46 20.57
CA LEU A 30 16.51 24.09 21.98
C LEU A 30 16.97 25.21 22.93
N LEU A 31 18.11 25.84 22.65
CA LEU A 31 18.64 26.96 23.46
C LEU A 31 17.75 28.20 23.39
N GLN A 32 17.21 28.52 22.21
CA GLN A 32 16.26 29.63 22.03
C GLN A 32 14.93 29.37 22.75
N ASN A 33 14.53 28.10 22.89
CA ASN A 33 13.26 27.69 23.49
C ASN A 33 13.47 26.85 24.76
N LYS A 34 14.36 27.31 25.65
CA LYS A 34 14.80 26.54 26.82
C LYS A 34 13.64 26.04 27.70
N GLU A 35 12.82 26.96 28.21
CA GLU A 35 11.74 26.64 29.15
C GLU A 35 10.60 25.87 28.46
N LYS A 36 10.34 26.14 27.18
CA LYS A 36 9.19 25.57 26.45
C LYS A 36 9.47 24.20 25.84
N VAL A 37 10.70 23.92 25.43
CA VAL A 37 11.05 22.71 24.67
C VAL A 37 12.18 21.94 25.34
N MET A 38 13.28 22.59 25.69
CA MET A 38 14.47 21.88 26.18
C MET A 38 14.24 21.20 27.53
N LEU A 39 13.74 21.93 28.54
CA LEU A 39 13.51 21.35 29.87
C LEU A 39 12.46 20.22 29.86
N PRO A 40 11.28 20.38 29.21
CA PRO A 40 10.30 19.29 29.10
C PRO A 40 10.84 18.08 28.33
N LEU A 41 11.64 18.29 27.28
CA LEU A 41 12.23 17.19 26.54
C LEU A 41 13.23 16.40 27.40
N VAL A 42 14.07 17.10 28.18
CA VAL A 42 15.03 16.45 29.09
C VAL A 42 14.30 15.65 30.16
N SER A 43 13.21 16.17 30.73
CA SER A 43 12.43 15.42 31.72
C SER A 43 11.80 14.17 31.10
N LEU A 44 11.22 14.27 29.90
CA LEU A 44 10.61 13.13 29.21
C LEU A 44 11.63 12.05 28.83
N ILE A 45 12.80 12.44 28.31
CA ILE A 45 13.86 11.49 27.97
C ILE A 45 14.35 10.78 29.24
N LYS A 46 14.53 11.52 30.33
CA LYS A 46 14.98 10.95 31.61
C LYS A 46 13.93 9.99 32.18
N GLU A 47 12.67 10.42 32.24
CA GLU A 47 11.57 9.58 32.72
C GLU A 47 11.43 8.31 31.88
N LEU A 48 11.52 8.42 30.56
CA LEU A 48 11.48 7.24 29.68
C LEU A 48 12.69 6.33 29.91
N ALA A 49 13.90 6.88 30.06
CA ALA A 49 15.10 6.09 30.33
C ALA A 49 15.03 5.33 31.66
N ASP A 50 14.38 5.90 32.68
CA ASP A 50 14.21 5.29 34.00
C ASP A 50 13.09 4.22 34.00
N LEU A 51 12.08 4.35 33.12
CA LEU A 51 10.89 3.47 33.10
C LEU A 51 10.92 2.38 32.01
N ILE A 52 11.70 2.56 30.95
CA ILE A 52 11.67 1.63 29.82
C ILE A 52 12.31 0.30 30.20
N VAL A 53 11.59 -0.78 29.93
CA VAL A 53 12.02 -2.15 30.23
C VAL A 53 11.82 -3.01 29.00
N GLU A 54 12.69 -4.01 28.85
CA GLU A 54 12.53 -5.04 27.83
C GLU A 54 11.52 -6.09 28.31
N CYS A 55 10.59 -6.44 27.43
CA CYS A 55 9.58 -7.44 27.69
C CYS A 55 10.20 -8.84 27.70
N GLU A 56 10.10 -9.54 28.83
CA GLU A 56 10.63 -10.90 29.01
C GLU A 56 10.01 -11.93 28.06
N ILE A 57 8.82 -11.65 27.50
CA ILE A 57 8.11 -12.58 26.62
C ILE A 57 8.50 -12.40 25.15
N CYS A 58 8.68 -11.14 24.70
CA CYS A 58 8.78 -10.83 23.28
C CYS A 58 9.96 -9.97 22.87
N GLY A 59 10.77 -9.46 23.79
CA GLY A 59 11.87 -8.55 23.47
C GLY A 59 11.45 -7.14 23.03
N ASN A 60 10.16 -6.79 23.12
CA ASN A 60 9.72 -5.42 22.86
C ASN A 60 10.07 -4.48 24.02
N LEU A 61 10.36 -3.21 23.74
CA LEU A 61 10.49 -2.18 24.76
C LEU A 61 9.12 -1.57 25.10
N ASP A 62 8.80 -1.54 26.40
CA ASP A 62 7.60 -0.91 26.94
C ASP A 62 7.90 -0.37 28.35
N THR A 63 6.96 0.32 28.95
CA THR A 63 7.04 0.81 30.35
C THR A 63 6.72 -0.28 31.39
N LYS A 64 6.34 -1.47 30.93
CA LYS A 64 5.99 -2.63 31.76
C LYS A 64 6.39 -3.94 31.09
N SER A 65 6.74 -4.94 31.90
CA SER A 65 6.97 -6.31 31.46
C SER A 65 6.03 -7.24 32.25
N PRO A 66 5.18 -8.06 31.60
CA PRO A 66 4.99 -8.20 30.16
C PRO A 66 4.35 -6.98 29.48
N CYS A 67 4.72 -6.71 28.23
CA CYS A 67 4.30 -5.51 27.51
C CYS A 67 2.78 -5.47 27.25
N SER A 68 2.30 -4.27 26.90
CA SER A 68 0.91 -3.99 26.53
C SER A 68 0.39 -4.88 25.40
N ILE A 69 1.24 -5.28 24.46
CA ILE A 69 0.87 -6.16 23.34
C ILE A 69 0.66 -7.60 23.81
N CYS A 70 1.60 -8.14 24.60
CA CYS A 70 1.52 -9.52 25.10
C CYS A 70 0.35 -9.71 26.08
N THR A 71 -0.02 -8.67 26.82
CA THR A 71 -1.11 -8.72 27.81
C THR A 71 -2.50 -8.46 27.20
N ASN A 72 -2.58 -8.10 25.92
CA ASN A 72 -3.84 -7.71 25.31
C ASN A 72 -4.71 -8.93 24.93
N PRO A 73 -5.91 -9.11 25.53
CA PRO A 73 -6.77 -10.26 25.27
C PRO A 73 -7.44 -10.23 23.89
N LYS A 74 -7.40 -9.09 23.18
CA LYS A 74 -7.95 -8.98 21.81
C LYS A 74 -7.01 -9.56 20.76
N ARG A 75 -5.76 -9.86 21.12
CA ARG A 75 -4.75 -10.40 20.22
C ARG A 75 -4.89 -11.91 20.10
N ASP A 76 -4.61 -12.42 18.91
CA ASP A 76 -4.59 -13.86 18.69
C ASP A 76 -3.26 -14.45 19.18
N THR A 77 -3.32 -15.31 20.20
CA THR A 77 -2.14 -15.97 20.76
C THR A 77 -1.62 -17.09 19.88
N LYS A 78 -2.40 -17.53 18.88
CA LYS A 78 -2.03 -18.60 17.94
C LYS A 78 -1.16 -18.09 16.79
N LEU A 79 -1.09 -16.78 16.59
CA LEU A 79 -0.31 -16.14 15.54
C LEU A 79 0.91 -15.44 16.16
N LEU A 80 2.10 -15.77 15.65
CA LEU A 80 3.35 -15.16 16.09
C LEU A 80 4.11 -14.55 14.92
N CYS A 81 4.39 -13.25 14.96
CA CYS A 81 5.17 -12.54 13.96
C CYS A 81 6.58 -12.27 14.48
N VAL A 82 7.60 -12.86 13.85
CA VAL A 82 9.01 -12.67 14.21
C VAL A 82 9.57 -11.50 13.41
N VAL A 83 10.04 -10.46 14.11
CA VAL A 83 10.58 -9.22 13.53
C VAL A 83 12.04 -9.03 13.93
N GLU A 84 12.79 -8.32 13.10
CA GLU A 84 14.23 -8.07 13.29
C GLU A 84 14.45 -7.08 14.44
N GLU A 85 13.83 -5.90 14.35
CA GLU A 85 14.01 -4.80 15.30
C GLU A 85 12.68 -4.21 15.79
N LEU A 86 12.74 -3.33 16.80
CA LEU A 86 11.57 -2.62 17.35
C LEU A 86 10.88 -1.72 16.32
N GLY A 87 11.64 -1.17 15.37
CA GLY A 87 11.11 -0.33 14.30
C GLY A 87 10.12 -1.07 13.42
N ASP A 88 10.38 -2.35 13.14
CA ASP A 88 9.51 -3.20 12.33
C ASP A 88 8.21 -3.50 13.08
N LEU A 89 8.29 -3.80 14.37
CA LEU A 89 7.11 -3.98 15.22
C LEU A 89 6.22 -2.74 15.17
N TRP A 90 6.81 -1.56 15.38
CA TRP A 90 6.08 -0.29 15.36
C TRP A 90 5.47 0.02 14.00
N ALA A 91 6.10 -0.41 12.90
CA ALA A 91 5.56 -0.25 11.55
C ALA A 91 4.24 -1.01 11.38
N PHE A 92 4.14 -2.25 11.88
CA PHE A 92 2.88 -3.00 11.86
C PHE A 92 1.81 -2.40 12.78
N GLU A 93 2.21 -2.01 14.00
CA GLU A 93 1.29 -1.45 14.99
C GLU A 93 0.69 -0.11 14.55
N LYS A 94 1.50 0.74 13.88
CA LYS A 94 1.03 2.03 13.36
C LYS A 94 -0.16 1.89 12.42
N GLY A 95 -0.23 0.80 11.65
CA GLY A 95 -1.32 0.54 10.72
C GLY A 95 -2.44 -0.33 11.27
N ASN A 96 -2.33 -0.86 12.49
CA ASN A 96 -3.22 -1.91 13.03
C ASN A 96 -3.48 -3.06 12.03
N ILE A 97 -2.45 -3.42 11.25
CA ILE A 97 -2.58 -4.36 10.13
C ILE A 97 -2.58 -5.83 10.62
N TYR A 98 -2.03 -6.06 11.81
CA TYR A 98 -1.80 -7.40 12.34
C TYR A 98 -2.43 -7.55 13.73
N SER A 99 -3.08 -8.69 13.97
CA SER A 99 -3.80 -8.99 15.20
C SER A 99 -3.12 -10.02 16.11
N GLY A 100 -2.01 -10.61 15.68
CA GLY A 100 -1.27 -11.61 16.48
C GLY A 100 -0.27 -10.99 17.44
N LEU A 101 0.59 -11.85 17.99
CA LEU A 101 1.69 -11.48 18.89
C LEU A 101 2.99 -11.29 18.10
N TYR A 102 3.94 -10.51 18.64
CA TYR A 102 5.25 -10.30 18.02
C TYR A 102 6.37 -10.95 18.81
N HIS A 103 7.47 -11.26 18.13
CA HIS A 103 8.74 -11.65 18.72
C HIS A 103 9.87 -10.83 18.11
N VAL A 104 10.57 -10.04 18.93
CA VAL A 104 11.65 -9.17 18.50
C VAL A 104 12.98 -9.89 18.71
N LEU A 105 13.75 -10.03 17.64
CA LEU A 105 15.06 -10.70 17.67
C LEU A 105 16.16 -9.83 18.27
N GLY A 106 16.06 -8.51 18.11
CA GLY A 106 17.09 -7.54 18.51
C GLY A 106 18.20 -7.37 17.46
N GLY A 107 17.95 -7.81 16.22
CA GLY A 107 18.90 -7.76 15.12
C GLY A 107 18.84 -9.00 14.24
N ARG A 108 19.92 -9.23 13.49
CA ARG A 108 20.07 -10.35 12.55
C ARG A 108 21.47 -10.96 12.63
N LEU A 109 21.60 -12.20 12.17
CA LEU A 109 22.89 -12.89 12.11
C LEU A 109 23.82 -12.19 11.13
N SER A 110 25.04 -11.89 11.59
CA SER A 110 26.05 -11.24 10.75
C SER A 110 27.44 -11.80 11.03
N ALA A 111 27.98 -12.55 10.08
CA ALA A 111 29.34 -13.07 10.18
C ALA A 111 30.40 -11.95 10.16
N ILE A 112 30.11 -10.84 9.47
CA ILE A 112 31.02 -9.70 9.34
C ILE A 112 31.13 -8.93 10.65
N ASN A 113 29.99 -8.72 11.33
CA ASN A 113 29.94 -8.01 12.61
C ASN A 113 30.16 -8.93 13.82
N GLY A 114 30.34 -10.24 13.60
CA GLY A 114 30.52 -11.22 14.67
C GLY A 114 29.24 -11.57 15.44
N ILE A 115 28.06 -11.18 14.93
CA ILE A 115 26.77 -11.37 15.61
C ILE A 115 26.29 -12.81 15.39
N GLY A 116 26.37 -13.61 16.44
CA GLY A 116 25.93 -15.00 16.46
C GLY A 116 24.53 -15.20 17.05
N PRO A 117 24.00 -16.44 17.03
CA PRO A 117 22.66 -16.74 17.54
C PRO A 117 22.44 -16.39 19.02
N LYS A 118 23.49 -16.48 19.84
CA LYS A 118 23.44 -16.19 21.29
C LYS A 118 23.24 -14.71 21.61
N GLU A 119 23.53 -13.83 20.66
CA GLU A 119 23.36 -12.39 20.81
C GLU A 119 21.94 -11.96 20.39
N LEU A 120 21.17 -12.88 19.81
CA LEU A 120 19.80 -12.65 19.36
C LEU A 120 18.82 -13.38 20.29
N ASN A 121 17.61 -12.85 20.35
CA ASN A 121 16.54 -13.43 21.13
C ASN A 121 15.89 -14.64 20.40
N LEU A 122 16.68 -15.69 20.12
CA LEU A 122 16.23 -16.86 19.36
C LEU A 122 15.73 -18.01 20.26
N ASP A 123 16.36 -18.21 21.41
CA ASP A 123 16.07 -19.34 22.29
C ASP A 123 14.64 -19.29 22.86
N THR A 124 14.16 -18.10 23.19
CA THR A 124 12.83 -17.86 23.75
C THR A 124 11.70 -18.14 22.76
N ILE A 125 11.98 -18.18 21.44
CA ILE A 125 10.99 -18.50 20.42
C ILE A 125 10.44 -19.91 20.65
N LEU A 126 11.32 -20.88 20.90
CA LEU A 126 10.93 -22.29 21.05
C LEU A 126 10.04 -22.49 22.28
N GLU A 127 10.41 -21.86 23.40
CA GLU A 127 9.60 -21.87 24.62
C GLU A 127 8.23 -21.20 24.40
N ARG A 128 8.21 -20.12 23.65
CA ARG A 128 6.99 -19.35 23.43
C ARG A 128 5.99 -20.07 22.52
N VAL A 129 6.51 -20.72 21.47
CA VAL A 129 5.73 -21.52 20.52
C VAL A 129 5.08 -22.71 21.25
N THR A 130 5.85 -23.41 22.08
CA THR A 130 5.35 -24.55 22.86
C THR A 130 4.36 -24.14 23.94
N LYS A 131 4.64 -23.07 24.70
CA LYS A 131 3.77 -22.59 25.79
C LYS A 131 2.44 -22.04 25.28
N SER A 132 2.46 -21.28 24.19
CA SER A 132 1.27 -20.57 23.67
C SER A 132 0.48 -21.39 22.65
N LYS A 133 0.97 -22.58 22.27
CA LYS A 133 0.40 -23.43 21.20
C LYS A 133 0.15 -22.62 19.92
N VAL A 134 1.21 -21.98 19.44
CA VAL A 134 1.18 -21.17 18.21
C VAL A 134 0.88 -22.08 17.02
N GLU A 135 -0.10 -21.70 16.19
CA GLU A 135 -0.48 -22.44 14.98
C GLU A 135 0.29 -21.93 13.75
N GLU A 136 0.59 -20.62 13.71
CA GLU A 136 1.33 -20.00 12.61
C GLU A 136 2.40 -19.02 13.09
N ILE A 137 3.59 -19.15 12.50
CA ILE A 137 4.73 -18.25 12.70
C ILE A 137 5.01 -17.53 11.38
N ILE A 138 4.92 -16.20 11.41
CA ILE A 138 5.19 -15.32 10.28
C ILE A 138 6.60 -14.76 10.46
N ILE A 139 7.50 -15.04 9.53
CA ILE A 139 8.84 -14.46 9.50
C ILE A 139 8.77 -13.12 8.76
N ALA A 140 8.85 -12.03 9.54
CA ALA A 140 8.85 -10.65 9.10
C ALA A 140 10.25 -10.03 9.21
N ILE A 141 11.25 -10.73 8.67
CA ILE A 141 12.64 -10.28 8.59
C ILE A 141 12.91 -9.77 7.17
N ASN A 142 13.65 -8.67 7.08
CA ASN A 142 14.03 -8.05 5.82
C ASN A 142 14.66 -9.08 4.84
N PRO A 143 14.34 -9.01 3.53
CA PRO A 143 14.80 -10.00 2.55
C PRO A 143 16.26 -9.80 2.11
N THR A 144 17.13 -9.33 2.99
CA THR A 144 18.57 -9.20 2.76
C THR A 144 19.26 -10.57 2.87
N LEU A 145 20.52 -10.68 2.43
CA LEU A 145 21.29 -11.93 2.56
C LEU A 145 21.35 -12.40 4.03
N GLU A 146 21.71 -11.51 4.95
CA GLU A 146 21.76 -11.77 6.39
C GLU A 146 20.37 -12.12 6.97
N GLY A 147 19.32 -11.42 6.53
CA GLY A 147 17.95 -11.71 6.92
C GLY A 147 17.44 -13.06 6.41
N GLN A 148 17.86 -13.49 5.22
CA GLN A 148 17.55 -14.82 4.68
C GLN A 148 18.23 -15.93 5.50
N VAL A 149 19.51 -15.76 5.85
CA VAL A 149 20.22 -16.71 6.72
C VAL A 149 19.56 -16.80 8.09
N THR A 150 19.19 -15.67 8.67
CA THR A 150 18.48 -15.61 9.97
C THR A 150 17.12 -16.32 9.91
N ALA A 151 16.34 -16.06 8.85
CA ALA A 151 15.06 -16.75 8.64
C ALA A 151 15.24 -18.26 8.49
N GLN A 152 16.23 -18.71 7.72
CA GLN A 152 16.53 -20.12 7.54
C GLN A 152 16.93 -20.78 8.86
N TYR A 153 17.73 -20.09 9.68
CA TYR A 153 18.10 -20.56 11.02
C TYR A 153 16.86 -20.75 11.91
N ILE A 154 15.92 -19.82 11.90
CA ILE A 154 14.66 -19.93 12.66
C ILE A 154 13.81 -21.12 12.16
N ILE A 155 13.73 -21.34 10.84
CA ILE A 155 13.03 -22.49 10.26
C ILE A 155 13.66 -23.80 10.73
N GLU A 156 14.98 -23.88 10.76
CA GLU A 156 15.70 -25.07 11.22
C GLU A 156 15.49 -25.33 12.73
N LEU A 157 15.48 -24.28 13.55
CA LEU A 157 15.14 -24.39 14.98
C LEU A 157 13.74 -24.94 15.22
N LEU A 158 12.77 -24.57 14.37
CA LEU A 158 11.37 -24.93 14.51
C LEU A 158 10.97 -26.21 13.77
N LYS A 159 11.90 -26.85 13.06
CA LYS A 159 11.64 -27.98 12.15
C LYS A 159 10.95 -29.18 12.81
N ASN A 160 11.16 -29.38 14.12
CA ASN A 160 10.60 -30.50 14.88
C ASN A 160 9.23 -30.19 15.50
N LEU A 161 8.72 -28.96 15.33
CA LEU A 161 7.42 -28.53 15.83
C LEU A 161 6.40 -28.54 14.70
N ASP A 162 5.18 -28.97 15.02
CA ASP A 162 4.05 -28.97 14.08
C ASP A 162 3.42 -27.57 14.03
N VAL A 163 4.09 -26.64 13.36
CA VAL A 163 3.66 -25.24 13.24
C VAL A 163 3.79 -24.79 11.80
N LYS A 164 2.79 -24.06 11.31
CA LYS A 164 2.83 -23.48 9.97
C LYS A 164 3.81 -22.31 9.98
N ILE A 165 4.82 -22.35 9.11
CA ILE A 165 5.75 -21.23 8.94
C ILE A 165 5.43 -20.51 7.64
N SER A 166 5.20 -19.20 7.73
CA SER A 166 5.01 -18.32 6.58
C SER A 166 6.04 -17.19 6.61
N ARG A 167 6.23 -16.54 5.45
CA ARG A 167 7.12 -15.39 5.29
C ARG A 167 6.35 -14.27 4.62
N LEU A 168 6.68 -13.02 4.95
CA LEU A 168 6.14 -11.88 4.23
C LEU A 168 6.43 -12.00 2.72
N ALA A 169 5.46 -11.58 1.91
CA ALA A 169 5.63 -11.53 0.46
C ALA A 169 6.73 -10.54 0.08
N CYS A 170 7.60 -10.95 -0.84
CA CYS A 170 8.60 -10.08 -1.46
C CYS A 170 8.10 -9.68 -2.84
N GLY A 171 8.02 -8.38 -3.13
CA GLY A 171 7.55 -7.96 -4.44
C GLY A 171 7.57 -6.45 -4.65
N ILE A 172 6.84 -6.03 -5.67
CA ILE A 172 6.75 -4.64 -6.11
C ILE A 172 5.86 -3.86 -5.13
N PRO A 173 6.30 -2.72 -4.58
CA PRO A 173 5.46 -1.89 -3.72
C PRO A 173 4.27 -1.33 -4.49
N MET A 174 3.14 -1.15 -3.80
CA MET A 174 1.97 -0.50 -4.41
C MET A 174 2.31 0.91 -4.90
N GLY A 175 2.01 1.20 -6.16
CA GLY A 175 2.34 2.48 -6.79
C GLY A 175 3.79 2.60 -7.26
N GLY A 176 4.60 1.54 -7.13
CA GLY A 176 5.93 1.48 -7.75
C GLY A 176 5.83 1.20 -9.25
N GLU A 177 6.54 1.99 -10.05
CA GLU A 177 6.70 1.73 -11.48
C GLU A 177 7.83 0.72 -11.72
N ILE A 178 7.60 -0.21 -12.65
CA ILE A 178 8.53 -1.33 -12.93
C ILE A 178 9.91 -0.83 -13.37
N ASP A 179 9.95 0.26 -14.15
CA ASP A 179 11.16 0.80 -14.76
C ASP A 179 12.19 1.31 -13.71
N TYR A 180 11.77 1.59 -12.48
CA TYR A 180 12.63 2.07 -11.40
C TYR A 180 13.02 0.99 -10.39
N LEU A 181 12.65 -0.27 -10.61
CA LEU A 181 12.94 -1.37 -9.67
C LEU A 181 14.25 -2.07 -10.00
N ASP A 182 14.92 -2.56 -8.96
CA ASP A 182 16.10 -3.40 -9.12
C ASP A 182 15.75 -4.81 -9.63
N GLU A 183 16.71 -5.45 -10.30
CA GLU A 183 16.56 -6.80 -10.86
C GLU A 183 16.20 -7.84 -9.79
N GLY A 184 16.68 -7.67 -8.55
CA GLY A 184 16.41 -8.56 -7.43
C GLY A 184 14.93 -8.55 -7.05
N THR A 185 14.35 -7.36 -6.91
CA THR A 185 12.92 -7.16 -6.63
C THR A 185 12.04 -7.74 -7.75
N LEU A 186 12.40 -7.51 -9.02
CA LEU A 186 11.66 -8.07 -10.17
C LEU A 186 11.70 -9.60 -10.19
N LYS A 187 12.87 -10.20 -9.95
CA LYS A 187 13.03 -11.65 -9.86
C LYS A 187 12.22 -12.24 -8.71
N ALA A 188 12.23 -11.59 -7.54
CA ALA A 188 11.44 -12.02 -6.39
C ALA A 188 9.95 -12.00 -6.72
N ALA A 189 9.45 -10.88 -7.26
CA ALA A 189 8.05 -10.71 -7.65
C ALA A 189 7.57 -11.75 -8.69
N LEU A 190 8.39 -12.04 -9.71
CA LEU A 190 8.08 -13.06 -10.72
C LEU A 190 8.04 -14.48 -10.14
N THR A 191 8.91 -14.76 -9.17
CA THR A 191 8.98 -16.07 -8.50
C THR A 191 7.76 -16.29 -7.61
N SER A 192 7.35 -15.26 -6.88
CA SER A 192 6.19 -15.28 -5.98
C SER A 192 4.89 -14.88 -6.67
N ARG A 193 4.82 -14.90 -8.01
CA ARG A 193 3.61 -14.52 -8.73
C ARG A 193 2.46 -15.44 -8.29
N GLN A 194 1.33 -14.84 -7.95
CA GLN A 194 0.13 -15.58 -7.59
C GLN A 194 -0.76 -15.73 -8.81
N GLU A 195 -1.46 -16.86 -8.89
CA GLU A 195 -2.50 -17.02 -9.89
C GLU A 195 -3.60 -15.99 -9.65
N TYR A 196 -4.08 -15.41 -10.74
CA TYR A 196 -5.17 -14.46 -10.68
C TYR A 196 -6.48 -15.21 -10.44
N ASP A 197 -7.09 -15.03 -9.28
CA ASP A 197 -8.41 -15.59 -9.05
C ASP A 197 -9.45 -14.80 -9.86
N HIS A 198 -9.84 -15.36 -11.01
CA HIS A 198 -10.86 -14.79 -11.89
C HIS A 198 -12.21 -14.59 -11.17
N SER A 199 -12.48 -15.29 -10.07
CA SER A 199 -13.72 -15.15 -9.31
C SER A 199 -13.79 -13.86 -8.47
N LEU A 200 -12.65 -13.33 -8.01
CA LEU A 200 -12.58 -12.08 -7.24
C LEU A 200 -12.89 -10.85 -8.10
N PHE A 201 -12.54 -10.88 -9.38
CA PHE A 201 -12.90 -9.81 -10.33
C PHE A 201 -14.37 -9.88 -10.75
N ALA A 202 -14.96 -11.08 -10.81
CA ALA A 202 -16.35 -11.28 -11.18
C ALA A 202 -17.34 -10.66 -10.15
N ASN A 203 -16.98 -10.67 -8.87
CA ASN A 203 -17.91 -10.22 -7.83
C ASN A 203 -17.91 -8.70 -7.59
N ASN A 204 -16.84 -8.01 -7.98
CA ASN A 204 -16.65 -6.59 -7.62
C ASN A 204 -16.99 -5.61 -8.74
N PHE A 205 -17.32 -6.08 -9.94
CA PHE A 205 -17.63 -5.22 -11.07
C PHE A 205 -18.98 -5.56 -11.67
N VAL A 206 -19.78 -4.53 -11.89
CA VAL A 206 -21.11 -4.62 -12.51
C VAL A 206 -21.15 -3.66 -13.68
N SER A 207 -22.08 -3.87 -14.61
CA SER A 207 -22.32 -2.93 -15.71
C SER A 207 -23.73 -2.39 -15.74
N THR A 208 -23.90 -1.17 -16.23
CA THR A 208 -25.23 -0.55 -16.39
C THR A 208 -26.10 -1.32 -17.39
N LYS A 209 -27.35 -1.68 -17.05
CA LYS A 209 -28.28 -2.39 -17.98
C LYS A 209 -28.93 -1.47 -19.01
N SER A 210 -28.99 -0.17 -18.73
CA SER A 210 -29.82 0.80 -19.45
C SER A 210 -29.05 2.06 -19.79
N ASN A 211 -29.48 2.76 -20.84
CA ASN A 211 -28.93 4.05 -21.27
C ASN A 211 -29.28 5.22 -20.33
N LYS A 212 -29.98 4.97 -19.23
CA LYS A 212 -30.32 6.02 -18.26
C LYS A 212 -30.43 5.39 -16.88
N ILE A 213 -29.47 5.66 -16.00
CA ILE A 213 -29.45 5.15 -14.63
C ILE A 213 -29.13 6.28 -13.67
N ASN A 214 -29.94 6.39 -12.62
CA ASN A 214 -29.75 7.37 -11.57
C ASN A 214 -28.86 6.78 -10.46
N MET A 215 -27.71 7.40 -10.25
CA MET A 215 -26.87 7.17 -9.09
C MET A 215 -27.20 8.20 -8.01
N ARG A 216 -27.47 7.72 -6.79
CA ARG A 216 -27.96 8.52 -5.66
C ARG A 216 -26.90 8.68 -4.58
N THR A 217 -27.10 9.60 -3.65
CA THR A 217 -26.18 9.80 -2.52
C THR A 217 -26.34 8.75 -1.42
N GLY A 218 -27.47 8.04 -1.36
CA GLY A 218 -27.75 7.01 -0.34
C GLY A 218 -28.61 5.85 -0.85
N PRO A 219 -28.72 4.76 -0.07
CA PRO A 219 -29.48 3.57 -0.44
C PRO A 219 -30.99 3.81 -0.28
N GLY A 220 -31.65 4.23 -1.35
CA GLY A 220 -33.10 4.46 -1.33
C GLY A 220 -33.57 5.50 -2.34
N PHE A 221 -34.88 5.51 -2.61
CA PHE A 221 -35.48 6.46 -3.57
C PHE A 221 -35.62 7.88 -3.01
N HIS A 222 -35.61 8.03 -1.68
CA HIS A 222 -35.68 9.31 -0.98
C HIS A 222 -34.40 10.12 -1.06
N TYR A 223 -33.25 9.47 -1.28
CA TYR A 223 -31.97 10.18 -1.45
C TYR A 223 -31.89 10.89 -2.80
N PRO A 224 -31.33 12.11 -2.87
CA PRO A 224 -31.21 12.84 -4.13
C PRO A 224 -30.34 12.10 -5.15
N VAL A 225 -30.68 12.27 -6.43
CA VAL A 225 -29.88 11.77 -7.55
C VAL A 225 -28.63 12.63 -7.66
N LYS A 226 -27.46 12.01 -7.45
CA LYS A 226 -26.15 12.61 -7.60
C LYS A 226 -25.79 12.72 -9.08
N TRP A 227 -25.94 11.62 -9.82
CA TRP A 227 -25.56 11.52 -11.24
C TRP A 227 -26.58 10.71 -12.04
N ILE A 228 -26.68 11.03 -13.34
CA ILE A 228 -27.46 10.24 -14.31
C ILE A 228 -26.48 9.73 -15.38
N TYR A 229 -26.25 8.42 -15.40
CA TYR A 229 -25.45 7.76 -16.43
C TYR A 229 -26.27 7.58 -17.70
N THR A 230 -25.78 8.06 -18.84
CA THR A 230 -26.50 7.99 -20.12
C THR A 230 -26.06 6.85 -21.05
N CYS A 231 -25.17 5.98 -20.57
CA CYS A 231 -24.59 4.88 -21.33
C CYS A 231 -24.94 3.53 -20.70
N LYS A 232 -25.37 2.60 -21.55
CA LYS A 232 -25.48 1.18 -21.20
C LYS A 232 -24.10 0.54 -21.24
N ASN A 233 -23.91 -0.52 -20.46
CA ASN A 233 -22.67 -1.29 -20.36
C ASN A 233 -21.48 -0.51 -19.79
N LEU A 234 -21.73 0.54 -19.00
CA LEU A 234 -20.68 1.25 -18.27
C LEU A 234 -20.21 0.37 -17.11
N PRO A 235 -18.91 0.01 -17.03
CA PRO A 235 -18.38 -0.73 -15.89
C PRO A 235 -18.33 0.13 -14.65
N LEU A 236 -18.79 -0.42 -13.54
CA LEU A 236 -18.82 0.22 -12.23
C LEU A 236 -18.27 -0.76 -11.19
N LYS A 237 -17.42 -0.27 -10.29
CA LYS A 237 -16.88 -1.05 -9.17
C LYS A 237 -17.84 -1.02 -8.00
N VAL A 238 -18.27 -2.17 -7.51
CA VAL A 238 -19.08 -2.30 -6.29
C VAL A 238 -18.18 -2.15 -5.06
N ILE A 239 -18.58 -1.29 -4.12
CA ILE A 239 -17.89 -1.10 -2.83
C ILE A 239 -18.69 -1.72 -1.69
N GLU A 240 -20.00 -1.46 -1.65
CA GLU A 240 -20.90 -1.90 -0.57
C GLU A 240 -22.23 -2.34 -1.16
N GLU A 241 -22.92 -3.25 -0.47
CA GLU A 241 -24.29 -3.67 -0.80
C GLU A 241 -25.19 -3.44 0.42
N PHE A 242 -26.40 -2.92 0.18
CA PHE A 242 -27.41 -2.70 1.21
C PHE A 242 -28.79 -3.04 0.63
N GLU A 243 -29.39 -4.12 1.14
CA GLU A 243 -30.65 -4.67 0.61
C GLU A 243 -30.61 -4.88 -0.92
N SER A 244 -31.42 -4.12 -1.67
CA SER A 244 -31.48 -4.16 -3.14
C SER A 244 -30.65 -3.07 -3.82
N TRP A 245 -29.80 -2.37 -3.07
CA TRP A 245 -28.96 -1.27 -3.55
C TRP A 245 -27.49 -1.64 -3.48
N LYS A 246 -26.73 -1.22 -4.50
CA LYS A 246 -25.28 -1.37 -4.55
C LYS A 246 -24.64 0.01 -4.58
N LYS A 247 -23.68 0.26 -3.71
CA LYS A 247 -22.80 1.43 -3.75
C LYS A 247 -21.71 1.12 -4.76
N VAL A 248 -21.62 1.95 -5.78
CA VAL A 248 -20.74 1.76 -6.91
C VAL A 248 -19.92 3.01 -7.19
N CYS A 249 -18.74 2.85 -7.78
CA CYS A 249 -17.89 3.94 -8.23
C CYS A 249 -17.50 3.75 -9.70
N ASP A 250 -17.43 4.87 -10.40
CA ASP A 250 -16.97 4.96 -11.79
C ASP A 250 -15.43 5.02 -11.88
N ILE A 251 -14.87 5.05 -13.10
CA ILE A 251 -13.42 5.25 -13.34
C ILE A 251 -12.86 6.48 -12.66
N ASP A 252 -13.67 7.52 -12.56
CA ASP A 252 -13.26 8.80 -12.02
C ASP A 252 -13.50 8.88 -10.51
N GLU A 253 -13.63 7.72 -9.85
CA GLU A 253 -13.82 7.54 -8.40
C GLU A 253 -15.08 8.22 -7.83
N ASP A 254 -16.00 8.63 -8.70
CA ASP A 254 -17.31 9.15 -8.34
C ASP A 254 -18.21 8.04 -7.81
N CYS A 255 -18.41 8.01 -6.49
CA CYS A 255 -19.20 6.99 -5.83
C CYS A 255 -20.66 7.41 -5.56
N GLY A 256 -21.57 6.42 -5.55
CA GLY A 256 -22.96 6.59 -5.14
C GLY A 256 -23.76 5.27 -5.22
N TRP A 257 -25.06 5.34 -4.97
CA TRP A 257 -25.94 4.18 -4.85
C TRP A 257 -26.82 3.98 -6.08
N ILE A 258 -26.87 2.76 -6.59
CA ILE A 258 -27.72 2.36 -7.72
C ILE A 258 -28.54 1.13 -7.31
N LYS A 259 -29.79 1.07 -7.77
CA LYS A 259 -30.66 -0.09 -7.55
C LYS A 259 -30.15 -1.31 -8.32
N GLY A 260 -29.95 -2.44 -7.65
CA GLY A 260 -29.34 -3.66 -8.19
C GLY A 260 -30.00 -4.17 -9.48
N ASN A 261 -31.33 -4.04 -9.61
CA ASN A 261 -32.04 -4.49 -10.81
C ASN A 261 -31.63 -3.74 -12.09
N LEU A 262 -31.06 -2.54 -11.97
CA LEU A 262 -30.54 -1.72 -13.07
C LEU A 262 -29.09 -2.07 -13.44
N LEU A 263 -28.46 -2.97 -12.69
CA LEU A 263 -27.08 -3.42 -12.87
C LEU A 263 -27.08 -4.86 -13.42
N SER A 264 -26.13 -5.15 -14.31
CA SER A 264 -25.91 -6.46 -14.91
C SER A 264 -24.60 -7.03 -14.42
N ASP A 265 -24.59 -8.33 -14.16
CA ASP A 265 -23.38 -9.10 -13.85
C ASP A 265 -22.60 -9.48 -15.13
N LYS A 266 -22.78 -8.68 -16.20
CA LYS A 266 -22.04 -8.83 -17.45
C LYS A 266 -20.93 -7.79 -17.43
N HIS A 267 -19.70 -8.24 -17.58
CA HIS A 267 -18.52 -7.39 -17.47
C HIS A 267 -18.21 -6.77 -18.83
N HIS A 268 -18.17 -5.44 -18.87
CA HIS A 268 -17.79 -4.67 -20.05
C HIS A 268 -16.55 -3.85 -19.73
N ALA A 269 -15.69 -3.64 -20.73
CA ALA A 269 -14.53 -2.77 -20.61
C ALA A 269 -14.74 -1.53 -21.48
N MET A 270 -14.30 -0.37 -20.98
CA MET A 270 -14.25 0.85 -21.76
C MET A 270 -12.83 1.01 -22.30
N ILE A 271 -12.69 1.03 -23.62
CA ILE A 271 -11.42 1.35 -24.29
C ILE A 271 -11.46 2.85 -24.56
N LYS A 272 -10.61 3.63 -23.88
CA LYS A 272 -10.36 5.02 -24.29
C LYS A 272 -9.46 4.94 -25.51
N GLU A 273 -9.93 5.38 -26.68
CA GLU A 273 -9.04 5.52 -27.83
C GLU A 273 -7.94 6.53 -27.47
N ASP A 274 -6.69 6.14 -27.69
CA ASP A 274 -5.55 7.00 -27.46
C ASP A 274 -5.67 8.23 -28.36
N THR A 275 -5.83 9.40 -27.74
CA THR A 275 -5.76 10.68 -28.43
C THR A 275 -4.29 11.04 -28.65
N TYR A 276 -3.59 10.24 -29.45
CA TYR A 276 -2.38 10.74 -30.12
C TYR A 276 -2.84 11.81 -31.11
N GLY A 277 -2.27 13.02 -30.99
CA GLY A 277 -2.78 14.29 -31.49
C GLY A 277 -2.92 14.49 -33.00
N TYR A 278 -3.65 13.62 -33.70
CA TYR A 278 -4.28 13.90 -35.00
C TYR A 278 -5.58 13.09 -35.10
N GLN A 279 -6.75 13.72 -34.93
CA GLN A 279 -8.05 13.07 -35.09
C GLN A 279 -8.81 13.66 -36.29
N LYS A 280 -9.08 12.81 -37.28
CA LYS A 280 -10.19 13.02 -38.22
C LYS A 280 -11.48 12.90 -37.39
N GLN A 281 -12.40 13.84 -37.55
CA GLN A 281 -13.66 13.88 -36.78
C GLN A 281 -14.40 12.53 -36.82
N SER A 282 -14.42 11.82 -35.69
CA SER A 282 -15.51 10.92 -35.36
C SER A 282 -15.92 11.17 -33.93
N VAL A 283 -17.09 11.79 -33.80
CA VAL A 283 -17.84 11.91 -32.56
C VAL A 283 -18.38 10.50 -32.22
N ASP A 284 -18.22 10.10 -30.96
CA ASP A 284 -18.74 8.89 -30.28
C ASP A 284 -17.72 7.78 -30.00
N SER A 285 -17.31 7.67 -28.72
CA SER A 285 -16.65 6.50 -28.16
C SER A 285 -17.61 5.30 -28.16
N LYS A 286 -17.31 4.28 -28.97
CA LYS A 286 -18.08 3.03 -29.04
C LYS A 286 -17.53 1.98 -28.07
N ILE A 287 -18.44 1.28 -27.38
CA ILE A 287 -18.13 0.16 -26.48
C ILE A 287 -17.92 -1.09 -27.35
N THR A 288 -16.68 -1.60 -27.41
CA THR A 288 -16.29 -2.61 -28.43
C THR A 288 -16.03 -4.00 -27.85
N MET A 289 -15.98 -4.19 -26.52
CA MET A 289 -15.51 -5.46 -25.93
C MET A 289 -16.44 -6.03 -24.84
N LYS A 290 -16.78 -7.32 -24.96
CA LYS A 290 -17.50 -8.12 -23.95
C LYS A 290 -16.54 -9.17 -23.38
N ILE A 291 -16.47 -9.28 -22.06
CA ILE A 291 -15.68 -10.31 -21.37
C ILE A 291 -16.66 -11.37 -20.87
N ASP A 292 -16.43 -12.64 -21.21
CA ASP A 292 -17.28 -13.75 -20.76
C ASP A 292 -16.90 -14.22 -19.34
N LYS A 293 -17.79 -14.96 -18.68
CA LYS A 293 -17.66 -15.38 -17.26
C LYS A 293 -16.42 -16.22 -16.93
N SER A 294 -15.70 -16.70 -17.94
CA SER A 294 -14.48 -17.51 -17.83
C SER A 294 -13.19 -16.69 -17.99
N GLY A 295 -13.26 -15.35 -18.12
CA GLY A 295 -12.09 -14.50 -18.31
C GLY A 295 -11.43 -14.62 -19.69
N ASN A 296 -11.98 -15.42 -20.60
CA ASN A 296 -11.45 -15.61 -21.95
C ASN A 296 -11.93 -14.52 -22.92
N ILE A 297 -10.98 -13.98 -23.68
CA ILE A 297 -11.23 -13.06 -24.80
C ILE A 297 -11.63 -13.92 -26.02
N ALA A 298 -12.84 -13.73 -26.58
CA ALA A 298 -13.23 -14.41 -27.82
C ALA A 298 -12.37 -13.92 -29.01
N PRO A 299 -11.88 -14.79 -29.91
CA PRO A 299 -10.93 -14.39 -30.94
C PRO A 299 -11.59 -13.81 -32.21
N HIS A 300 -10.76 -13.07 -32.95
CA HIS A 300 -10.87 -12.59 -34.34
C HIS A 300 -11.48 -11.20 -34.59
N ALA A 301 -10.60 -10.19 -34.57
CA ALA A 301 -10.54 -9.22 -35.66
C ALA A 301 -9.19 -9.43 -36.39
N ILE A 302 -9.24 -9.98 -37.60
CA ILE A 302 -8.10 -10.06 -38.52
C ILE A 302 -7.81 -8.62 -38.97
N THR A 303 -6.68 -8.06 -38.57
CA THR A 303 -6.17 -6.84 -39.19
C THR A 303 -5.51 -7.19 -40.53
N PRO A 304 -5.82 -6.49 -41.64
CA PRO A 304 -5.03 -6.62 -42.86
C PRO A 304 -3.61 -6.10 -42.60
N LYS A 305 -2.60 -6.84 -43.06
CA LYS A 305 -1.17 -6.49 -43.00
C LYS A 305 -0.96 -5.04 -43.49
N PRO A 306 -0.27 -4.17 -42.74
CA PRO A 306 0.18 -2.90 -43.29
C PRO A 306 1.26 -3.17 -44.36
N PRO A 307 1.37 -2.33 -45.41
CA PRO A 307 2.41 -2.49 -46.41
C PRO A 307 3.78 -2.20 -45.80
N ALA A 308 4.77 -2.97 -46.23
CA ALA A 308 6.16 -2.80 -45.81
C ALA A 308 6.72 -1.47 -46.36
N PHE A 309 7.34 -0.68 -45.50
CA PHE A 309 8.32 0.32 -45.93
C PHE A 309 9.58 0.16 -45.06
N GLU A 310 10.65 -0.22 -45.75
CA GLU A 310 12.00 -0.41 -45.26
C GLU A 310 12.76 0.93 -45.17
N ILE A 311 13.46 1.08 -44.03
CA ILE A 311 14.88 1.47 -43.88
C ILE A 311 15.34 2.93 -44.16
N ALA A 312 16.09 3.42 -43.16
CA ALA A 312 17.26 4.34 -43.16
C ALA A 312 17.13 5.83 -42.81
N GLU A 313 17.75 6.14 -41.65
CA GLU A 313 18.68 7.24 -41.33
C GLU A 313 18.40 8.66 -41.84
N THR A 314 18.32 9.63 -40.90
CA THR A 314 19.30 10.75 -40.85
C THR A 314 19.21 11.60 -39.55
N LYS A 315 20.40 11.72 -38.95
CA LYS A 315 20.97 12.68 -37.98
C LYS A 315 20.29 14.05 -37.71
N PHE A 316 20.23 14.37 -36.41
CA PHE A 316 20.69 15.59 -35.70
C PHE A 316 20.30 17.02 -36.14
N LEU A 317 20.20 17.87 -35.11
CA LEU A 317 20.11 19.35 -35.04
C LEU A 317 18.67 19.89 -34.97
N SER A 318 18.31 20.89 -34.16
CA SER A 318 18.99 21.64 -33.09
C SER A 318 17.93 22.53 -32.44
N GLU A 319 18.17 22.88 -31.17
CA GLU A 319 17.72 24.07 -30.44
C GLU A 319 16.90 25.12 -31.20
N THR A 320 15.76 25.56 -30.64
CA THR A 320 15.62 26.91 -30.04
C THR A 320 14.22 27.14 -29.45
N GLN A 321 14.22 28.04 -28.46
CA GLN A 321 13.19 28.44 -27.50
C GLN A 321 11.94 29.07 -28.10
N LEU A 322 10.82 29.05 -27.35
CA LEU A 322 10.03 30.25 -27.01
C LEU A 322 8.97 29.93 -25.93
N ILE A 323 8.92 30.78 -24.91
CA ILE A 323 8.01 30.76 -23.76
C ILE A 323 6.78 31.63 -24.07
N ALA A 324 5.56 31.14 -23.82
CA ALA A 324 4.41 31.79 -23.14
C ALA A 324 3.03 31.20 -23.58
N PRO A 325 1.97 31.47 -22.81
CA PRO A 325 1.33 30.59 -21.82
C PRO A 325 0.29 29.62 -22.43
N PRO A 326 -0.13 28.53 -21.75
CA PRO A 326 -1.38 27.88 -22.12
C PRO A 326 -2.53 28.81 -21.74
N ILE A 327 -3.18 29.35 -22.77
CA ILE A 327 -4.50 29.95 -22.69
C ILE A 327 -5.45 28.88 -22.13
N ILE A 328 -6.09 29.23 -21.01
CA ILE A 328 -7.15 28.45 -20.38
C ILE A 328 -8.39 28.51 -21.28
N ALA A 329 -8.89 27.35 -21.71
CA ALA A 329 -10.30 26.99 -21.94
C ALA A 329 -10.34 25.75 -22.85
N ASN A 330 -11.21 24.75 -22.68
CA ASN A 330 -12.14 24.37 -21.64
C ASN A 330 -12.34 22.85 -21.85
N SER A 331 -12.45 22.10 -20.77
CA SER A 331 -12.97 20.73 -20.84
C SER A 331 -14.38 20.77 -21.46
N LEU A 332 -14.62 19.99 -22.52
CA LEU A 332 -15.98 19.63 -22.87
C LEU A 332 -16.37 18.44 -21.98
N PRO A 333 -17.38 18.61 -21.11
CA PRO A 333 -17.67 17.66 -20.05
C PRO A 333 -18.50 16.48 -20.56
N ARG A 334 -18.42 15.40 -19.76
CA ARG A 334 -19.25 14.20 -19.78
C ARG A 334 -20.71 14.50 -20.11
N LYS A 335 -21.36 13.64 -20.89
CA LYS A 335 -22.84 13.49 -20.87
C LYS A 335 -23.27 12.76 -19.59
N SER A 336 -23.01 13.35 -18.43
CA SER A 336 -23.59 12.95 -17.14
C SER A 336 -24.18 14.20 -16.52
N VAL A 337 -25.50 14.29 -16.48
CA VAL A 337 -26.20 15.50 -16.02
C VAL A 337 -26.56 15.32 -14.54
N PRO A 338 -26.06 16.16 -13.62
CA PRO A 338 -26.54 16.18 -12.24
C PRO A 338 -27.97 16.77 -12.21
N PHE A 339 -28.83 16.24 -11.34
CA PHE A 339 -30.28 16.56 -11.35
C PHE A 339 -30.62 18.02 -10.98
N PHE A 340 -29.66 18.81 -10.48
CA PHE A 340 -29.92 20.15 -9.94
C PHE A 340 -30.11 21.28 -10.96
N GLN A 341 -30.27 20.99 -12.26
CA GLN A 341 -30.31 22.03 -13.30
C GLN A 341 -31.45 21.83 -14.32
N ARG A 342 -32.70 21.72 -13.85
CA ARG A 342 -33.87 21.67 -14.73
C ARG A 342 -35.15 22.35 -14.21
N LEU A 343 -35.02 23.44 -13.46
CA LEU A 343 -36.18 24.22 -12.98
C LEU A 343 -36.19 25.72 -13.32
N LEU A 344 -35.37 26.19 -14.27
CA LEU A 344 -35.54 27.54 -14.82
C LEU A 344 -35.30 27.49 -16.34
N ASN A 345 -36.40 27.43 -17.09
CA ASN A 345 -36.72 28.33 -18.21
C ASN A 345 -37.96 27.81 -18.94
N ILE A 346 -38.97 28.68 -18.95
CA ILE A 346 -40.12 28.72 -19.86
C ILE A 346 -39.61 28.80 -21.30
#